data_AF-A0A8J3KBT8-F1
#
_entry.id   AF-A0A8J3KBT8-F1
#
_cell.length_a   1.000
_cell.length_b   1.000
_cell.length_c   1.000
_cell.angle_alpha   90.00
_cell.angle_beta   90.00
_cell.angle_gamma   90.00
#
_symmetry.space_group_name_H-M   'P 1'
#
loop_
_entity.id
_entity.type
_entity.pdbx_description
1 polymer ?
#
loop_
_entity_poly.entity_id
_entity_poly.type
_entity_poly.pdbx_seq_one_letter_code
_entity_poly.pdbx_strand_id
1 'polypeptide(L)'
;MWGLEGYRPEPVTSVAGLRGAHGDHLRSLVGRRLTRIRGLCHVAEGDRCPTLPVVLELEGERLELATEGFDRLFVSRDDLADDLLPDTDDQDDPEQEVGWADLARAELDALLGATVTAVRVLEHDFRITAVDGGRIEAWVLGGLELVFACGRALQLANSRDALEITVEAPGTGPWRRTALDLPGQDQRAPGRS
;
A
#
# COMPACT_ATOMS: atom_id res chain seq x y z
N MET A 1 -12.25 3.23 -10.00
CA MET A 1 -12.47 1.77 -9.94
C MET A 1 -11.73 1.10 -11.09
N TRP A 2 -10.77 0.22 -10.80
CA TRP A 2 -9.77 -0.35 -11.73
C TRP A 2 -10.29 -1.31 -12.81
N GLY A 3 -11.59 -1.32 -13.10
CA GLY A 3 -12.18 -2.21 -14.10
C GLY A 3 -12.12 -3.71 -13.77
N LEU A 4 -11.54 -4.13 -12.65
CA LEU A 4 -11.41 -5.54 -12.28
C LEU A 4 -12.79 -6.19 -12.03
N GLU A 5 -13.20 -7.12 -12.89
CA GLU A 5 -14.49 -7.78 -12.78
C GLU A 5 -14.62 -8.52 -11.43
N GLY A 6 -15.73 -8.32 -10.71
CA GLY A 6 -15.97 -8.95 -9.42
C GLY A 6 -15.21 -8.34 -8.22
N TYR A 7 -14.16 -7.55 -8.47
CA TYR A 7 -13.40 -6.87 -7.40
C TYR A 7 -14.18 -5.66 -6.86
N ARG A 8 -14.87 -5.87 -5.74
CA ARG A 8 -15.63 -4.81 -5.03
C ARG A 8 -15.23 -4.68 -3.56
N PRO A 9 -13.94 -4.46 -3.25
CA PRO A 9 -13.53 -4.23 -1.87
C PRO A 9 -14.15 -2.94 -1.32
N GLU A 10 -14.47 -2.93 -0.04
CA GLU A 10 -14.91 -1.72 0.64
C GLU A 10 -13.70 -0.84 0.99
N PRO A 11 -13.69 0.46 0.62
CA PRO A 11 -12.58 1.34 0.98
C PRO A 11 -12.59 1.64 2.48
N VAL A 12 -11.41 1.65 3.07
CA VAL A 12 -11.18 2.26 4.39
C VAL A 12 -10.55 3.64 4.21
N THR A 13 -11.01 4.61 5.00
CA THR A 13 -10.58 6.02 4.90
C THR A 13 -9.94 6.56 6.18
N SER A 14 -9.82 5.71 7.20
CA SER A 14 -9.25 6.09 8.49
C SER A 14 -8.47 4.95 9.12
N VAL A 15 -7.50 5.28 9.99
CA VAL A 15 -6.75 4.31 10.79
C VAL A 15 -7.69 3.43 11.62
N ALA A 16 -8.73 4.02 12.21
CA ALA A 16 -9.71 3.30 13.03
C ALA A 16 -10.51 2.30 12.18
N GLY A 17 -10.97 2.71 11.00
CA GLY A 17 -11.66 1.83 10.05
C GLY A 17 -10.77 0.68 9.57
N LEU A 18 -9.53 1.00 9.18
CA LEU A 18 -8.53 0.01 8.79
C LEU A 18 -8.24 -1.00 9.90
N ARG A 19 -8.05 -0.53 11.14
CA ARG A 19 -7.83 -1.41 12.30
C ARG A 19 -9.06 -2.27 12.60
N GLY A 20 -10.26 -1.71 12.50
CA GLY A 20 -11.52 -2.43 12.74
C GLY A 20 -11.79 -3.52 11.70
N ALA A 21 -11.57 -3.23 10.42
CA ALA A 21 -11.87 -4.16 9.32
C ALA A 21 -10.73 -5.15 9.06
N HIS A 22 -9.47 -4.72 9.15
CA HIS A 22 -8.31 -5.51 8.70
C HIS A 22 -7.22 -5.67 9.75
N GLY A 23 -7.41 -5.20 10.99
CA GLY A 23 -6.38 -5.23 12.02
C GLY A 23 -5.87 -6.64 12.34
N ASP A 24 -6.76 -7.64 12.42
CA ASP A 24 -6.36 -9.04 12.67
C ASP A 24 -5.53 -9.60 11.52
N HIS A 25 -5.88 -9.24 10.28
CA HIS A 25 -5.11 -9.63 9.10
C HIS A 25 -3.72 -9.01 9.10
N LEU A 26 -3.63 -7.69 9.26
CA LEU A 26 -2.36 -6.98 9.24
C LEU A 26 -1.45 -7.44 10.38
N ARG A 27 -2.02 -7.85 11.52
CA ARG A 27 -1.27 -8.47 12.61
C ARG A 27 -0.78 -9.88 12.28
N SER A 28 -1.53 -10.68 11.53
CA SER A 28 -1.12 -12.05 11.18
C SER A 28 0.07 -12.11 10.22
N LEU A 29 0.40 -10.98 9.56
CA LEU A 29 1.59 -10.83 8.72
C LEU A 29 2.89 -10.82 9.55
N VAL A 30 2.85 -10.38 10.81
CA VAL A 30 4.03 -10.33 11.66
C VAL A 30 4.54 -11.74 11.94
N GLY A 31 5.85 -11.95 11.75
CA GLY A 31 6.51 -13.25 11.85
C GLY A 31 6.48 -14.06 10.56
N ARG A 32 5.82 -13.58 9.48
CA ARG A 32 5.80 -14.25 8.17
C ARG A 32 6.95 -13.77 7.29
N ARG A 33 7.51 -14.67 6.48
CA ARG A 33 8.50 -14.31 5.45
C ARG A 33 7.78 -13.87 4.18
N LEU A 34 8.29 -12.80 3.56
CA LEU A 34 7.85 -12.36 2.23
C LEU A 34 8.40 -13.31 1.18
N THR A 35 7.53 -13.89 0.36
CA THR A 35 7.91 -14.85 -0.68
C THR A 35 7.79 -14.28 -2.08
N ARG A 36 6.88 -13.31 -2.29
CA ARG A 36 6.65 -12.72 -3.60
C ARG A 36 6.08 -11.30 -3.48
N ILE A 37 6.39 -10.47 -4.47
CA ILE A 37 5.83 -9.13 -4.63
C ILE A 37 5.37 -8.99 -6.08
N ARG A 38 4.08 -8.78 -6.27
CA ARG A 38 3.48 -8.58 -7.59
C ARG A 38 2.74 -7.25 -7.64
N GLY A 39 2.72 -6.64 -8.81
CA GLY A 39 1.90 -5.45 -9.07
C GLY A 39 1.19 -5.59 -10.40
N LEU A 40 0.00 -5.02 -10.47
CA LEU A 40 -0.65 -4.76 -11.76
C LEU A 40 -0.02 -3.49 -12.35
N CYS A 41 0.64 -3.63 -13.49
CA CYS A 41 1.48 -2.60 -14.11
C CYS A 41 1.10 -2.40 -15.57
N HIS A 42 1.28 -1.18 -16.09
CA HIS A 42 1.28 -0.90 -17.52
C HIS A 42 2.47 -1.59 -18.19
N VAL A 43 2.20 -2.39 -19.22
CA VAL A 43 3.21 -3.20 -19.94
C VAL A 43 4.30 -2.29 -20.53
N ALA A 44 3.91 -1.13 -21.05
CA ALA A 44 4.83 -0.15 -21.63
C ALA A 44 5.78 0.49 -20.61
N GLU A 45 5.40 0.56 -19.32
CA GLU A 45 6.18 1.24 -18.27
C GLU A 45 7.12 0.31 -17.51
N GLY A 46 6.94 -1.02 -17.66
CA GLY A 46 7.82 -2.02 -17.05
C GLY A 46 7.92 -1.87 -15.52
N ASP A 47 9.15 -1.74 -15.01
CA ASP A 47 9.47 -1.64 -13.58
C ASP A 47 9.26 -0.25 -12.96
N ARG A 48 8.91 0.76 -13.78
CA ARG A 48 8.68 2.14 -13.36
C ARG A 48 7.21 2.48 -13.13
N CYS A 49 6.32 1.53 -13.41
CA CYS A 49 4.89 1.75 -13.33
C CYS A 49 4.47 2.16 -11.92
N PRO A 50 3.69 3.25 -11.74
CA PRO A 50 2.86 3.40 -10.56
C PRO A 50 1.98 2.16 -10.46
N THR A 51 2.18 1.34 -9.45
CA THR A 51 1.44 0.08 -9.35
C THR A 51 -0.02 0.36 -9.02
N LEU A 52 -0.94 -0.30 -9.72
CA LEU A 52 -2.36 -0.32 -9.40
C LEU A 52 -2.53 -1.16 -8.10
N PRO A 53 -3.31 -2.25 -8.01
CA PRO A 53 -3.15 -3.12 -6.85
C PRO A 53 -1.74 -3.73 -6.76
N VAL A 54 -1.23 -3.79 -5.54
CA VAL A 54 -0.01 -4.51 -5.15
C VAL A 54 -0.42 -5.74 -4.34
N VAL A 55 0.22 -6.86 -4.64
CA VAL A 55 0.04 -8.13 -3.94
C VAL A 55 1.37 -8.54 -3.32
N LEU A 56 1.37 -8.70 -2.00
CA LEU A 56 2.47 -9.32 -1.26
C LEU A 56 2.05 -10.73 -0.89
N GLU A 57 2.84 -11.72 -1.30
CA GLU A 57 2.68 -13.09 -0.81
C GLU A 57 3.66 -13.30 0.34
N LEU A 58 3.14 -13.77 1.46
CA LEU A 58 3.89 -14.14 2.65
C LEU A 58 3.60 -15.60 3.00
N GLU A 59 4.41 -16.19 3.88
CA GLU A 59 4.23 -17.59 4.30
C GLU A 59 2.84 -17.89 4.89
N GLY A 60 1.95 -18.41 4.05
CA GLY A 60 0.57 -18.78 4.38
C GLY A 60 -0.39 -17.59 4.51
N GLU A 61 0.01 -16.40 4.07
CA GLU A 61 -0.80 -15.17 4.11
C GLU A 61 -0.58 -14.36 2.84
N ARG A 62 -1.61 -13.62 2.41
CA ARG A 62 -1.54 -12.71 1.27
C ARG A 62 -2.03 -11.34 1.71
N LEU A 63 -1.33 -10.29 1.32
CA LEU A 63 -1.77 -8.91 1.49
C LEU A 63 -2.00 -8.31 0.11
N GLU A 64 -3.22 -7.89 -0.15
CA GLU A 64 -3.62 -7.14 -1.33
C GLU A 64 -3.84 -5.68 -0.91
N LEU A 65 -3.28 -4.74 -1.66
CA LEU A 65 -3.39 -3.31 -1.37
C LEU A 65 -3.69 -2.54 -2.65
N ALA A 66 -4.64 -1.61 -2.60
CA ALA A 66 -4.93 -0.69 -3.70
C ALA A 66 -5.41 0.67 -3.15
N THR A 67 -5.38 1.72 -3.98
CA THR A 67 -5.76 3.09 -3.57
C THR A 67 -6.58 3.84 -4.62
N GLU A 68 -7.65 4.50 -4.21
CA GLU A 68 -8.47 5.35 -5.10
C GLU A 68 -8.60 6.75 -4.51
N GLY A 69 -8.25 7.77 -5.29
CA GLY A 69 -8.16 9.14 -4.79
C GLY A 69 -7.24 9.28 -3.57
N PHE A 70 -7.32 10.42 -2.88
CA PHE A 70 -6.32 10.76 -1.85
C PHE A 70 -6.48 10.02 -0.51
N ASP A 71 -7.65 9.46 -0.22
CA ASP A 71 -8.00 9.02 1.13
C ASP A 71 -8.55 7.59 1.23
N ARG A 72 -8.67 6.86 0.11
CA ARG A 72 -9.22 5.50 0.11
C ARG A 72 -8.13 4.47 -0.06
N LEU A 73 -8.04 3.59 0.91
CA LEU A 73 -7.19 2.41 0.88
C LEU A 73 -8.09 1.17 0.83
N PHE A 74 -7.73 0.21 0.01
CA PHE A 74 -8.40 -1.08 -0.09
C PHE A 74 -7.41 -2.14 0.35
N VAL A 75 -7.83 -2.97 1.29
CA VAL A 75 -7.01 -4.02 1.89
C VAL A 75 -7.80 -5.32 1.85
N SER A 76 -7.19 -6.38 1.36
CA SER A 76 -7.83 -7.68 1.25
C SER A 76 -6.82 -8.82 1.35
N ARG A 77 -7.34 -10.04 1.44
CA ARG A 77 -6.54 -11.27 1.47
C ARG A 77 -6.63 -12.02 0.16
N ASP A 78 -7.85 -12.10 -0.38
CA ASP A 78 -8.21 -13.07 -1.43
C ASP A 78 -9.11 -12.45 -2.51
N ASP A 79 -9.33 -11.13 -2.50
CA ASP A 79 -10.29 -10.48 -3.40
C ASP A 79 -9.71 -10.31 -4.81
N LEU A 80 -8.38 -10.28 -4.94
CA LEU A 80 -7.65 -10.31 -6.22
C LEU A 80 -7.25 -11.74 -6.60
N ALA A 81 -8.04 -12.75 -6.22
CA ALA A 81 -7.85 -14.13 -6.65
C ALA A 81 -7.85 -14.22 -8.19
N ASP A 82 -7.10 -15.18 -8.73
CA ASP A 82 -7.04 -15.49 -10.16
C ASP A 82 -6.54 -14.37 -11.11
N ASP A 83 -5.66 -13.49 -10.61
CA ASP A 83 -4.97 -12.49 -11.43
C ASP A 83 -5.93 -11.66 -12.31
N LEU A 84 -7.07 -11.27 -11.72
CA LEU A 84 -8.09 -10.45 -12.40
C LEU A 84 -7.40 -9.30 -13.14
N LEU A 85 -7.73 -9.18 -14.43
CA LEU A 85 -7.32 -8.06 -15.27
C LEU A 85 -8.50 -7.09 -15.39
N PRO A 86 -8.24 -5.79 -15.66
CA PRO A 86 -9.31 -4.84 -15.89
C PRO A 86 -10.14 -5.27 -17.09
N ASP A 87 -11.46 -5.31 -16.93
CA ASP A 87 -12.40 -5.34 -18.04
C ASP A 87 -12.21 -4.05 -18.82
N THR A 88 -11.53 -4.15 -19.95
CA THR A 88 -11.13 -3.00 -20.75
C THR A 88 -11.44 -3.31 -22.21
N ASP A 89 -12.61 -2.82 -22.64
CA ASP A 89 -12.93 -2.62 -24.06
C ASP A 89 -11.92 -1.68 -24.76
N ASP A 90 -11.08 -0.95 -23.98
CA ASP A 90 -10.09 0.05 -24.43
C ASP A 90 -8.63 -0.47 -24.55
N GLN A 91 -8.36 -1.79 -24.48
CA GLN A 91 -7.00 -2.38 -24.64
C GLN A 91 -6.43 -2.27 -26.08
N ASP A 92 -7.14 -1.64 -27.02
CA ASP A 92 -6.61 -1.38 -28.36
C ASP A 92 -5.47 -0.36 -28.36
N ASP A 93 -5.24 0.35 -27.25
CA ASP A 93 -4.05 1.17 -27.00
C ASP A 93 -2.97 0.37 -26.23
N PRO A 94 -1.89 -0.08 -26.91
CA PRO A 94 -0.83 -0.86 -26.27
C PRO A 94 -0.05 -0.08 -25.20
N GLU A 95 -0.17 1.26 -25.16
CA GLU A 95 0.41 2.07 -24.09
C GLU A 95 -0.40 1.96 -22.78
N GLN A 96 -1.64 1.46 -22.83
CA GLN A 96 -2.53 1.27 -21.68
C GLN A 96 -2.76 -0.20 -21.32
N GLU A 97 -2.13 -1.13 -22.04
CA GLU A 97 -2.14 -2.55 -21.70
C GLU A 97 -1.57 -2.74 -20.29
N VAL A 98 -2.28 -3.49 -19.45
CA VAL A 98 -1.82 -3.80 -18.09
C VAL A 98 -1.71 -5.30 -17.88
N GLY A 99 -0.74 -5.70 -17.07
CA GLY A 99 -0.53 -7.09 -16.72
C GLY A 99 0.02 -7.25 -15.31
N TRP A 100 -0.28 -8.39 -14.70
CA TRP A 100 0.33 -8.78 -13.45
C TRP A 100 1.78 -9.20 -13.67
N ALA A 101 2.70 -8.55 -12.97
CA ALA A 101 4.12 -8.86 -13.06
C ALA A 101 4.74 -8.99 -11.66
N ASP A 102 5.77 -9.82 -11.57
CA ASP A 102 6.70 -9.79 -10.45
C ASP A 102 7.51 -8.49 -10.49
N LEU A 103 7.57 -7.77 -9.37
CA LEU A 103 8.28 -6.50 -9.30
C LEU A 103 9.77 -6.75 -9.10
N ALA A 104 10.51 -6.87 -10.20
CA ALA A 104 11.93 -7.22 -10.24
C ALA A 104 12.87 -6.01 -10.02
N ARG A 105 12.72 -5.29 -8.90
CA ARG A 105 13.62 -4.19 -8.51
C ARG A 105 14.62 -4.67 -7.46
N ALA A 106 15.90 -4.32 -7.60
CA ALA A 106 16.97 -4.81 -6.72
C ALA A 106 16.73 -4.50 -5.23
N GLU A 107 16.09 -3.37 -4.92
CA GLU A 107 15.71 -3.00 -3.57
C GLU A 107 14.57 -3.85 -2.98
N LEU A 108 13.66 -4.36 -3.83
CA LEU A 108 12.59 -5.28 -3.46
C LEU A 108 13.12 -6.71 -3.28
N ASP A 109 14.05 -7.14 -4.13
CA ASP A 109 14.72 -8.44 -4.02
C ASP A 109 15.38 -8.62 -2.65
N ALA A 110 15.91 -7.53 -2.08
CA ALA A 110 16.51 -7.52 -0.75
C ALA A 110 15.52 -7.81 0.39
N LEU A 111 14.21 -7.78 0.13
CA LEU A 111 13.16 -8.10 1.09
C LEU A 111 12.65 -9.54 0.95
N LEU A 112 12.87 -10.20 -0.19
CA LEU A 112 12.44 -11.58 -0.40
C LEU A 112 13.14 -12.51 0.60
N GLY A 113 12.35 -13.36 1.25
CA GLY A 113 12.76 -14.23 2.35
C GLY A 113 12.90 -13.54 3.71
N ALA A 114 12.84 -12.21 3.78
CA ALA A 114 12.91 -11.48 5.04
C ALA A 114 11.59 -11.60 5.81
N THR A 115 11.68 -11.67 7.14
CA THR A 115 10.52 -11.78 8.03
C THR A 115 9.97 -10.40 8.38
N VAL A 116 8.65 -10.23 8.28
CA VAL A 116 7.95 -9.03 8.76
C VAL A 116 8.00 -9.00 10.29
N THR A 117 8.38 -7.86 10.84
CA THR A 117 8.52 -7.62 12.29
C THR A 117 7.51 -6.61 12.82
N ALA A 118 7.00 -5.73 11.97
CA ALA A 118 5.93 -4.79 12.31
C ALA A 118 5.15 -4.38 11.06
N VAL A 119 3.88 -4.01 11.26
CA VAL A 119 3.04 -3.37 10.24
C VAL A 119 2.50 -2.07 10.81
N ARG A 120 2.66 -0.98 10.06
CA ARG A 120 2.28 0.37 10.47
C ARG A 120 1.42 1.02 9.40
N VAL A 121 0.49 1.86 9.84
CA VAL A 121 -0.25 2.76 8.96
C VAL A 121 0.58 4.00 8.71
N LEU A 122 0.64 4.43 7.46
CA LEU A 122 1.16 5.72 7.05
C LEU A 122 -0.01 6.71 6.97
N GLU A 123 0.14 7.86 7.61
CA GLU A 123 -0.77 9.00 7.48
C GLU A 123 -0.01 10.19 6.90
N HIS A 124 -0.60 10.85 5.90
CA HIS A 124 -0.06 12.07 5.33
C HIS A 124 -0.74 13.31 5.94
N ASP A 125 0.05 14.36 6.03
CA ASP A 125 -0.39 15.66 6.49
C ASP A 125 -1.08 16.41 5.36
N PHE A 126 -2.40 16.51 5.43
CA PHE A 126 -3.22 17.15 4.42
C PHE A 126 -3.60 18.56 4.87
N ARG A 127 -3.14 19.56 4.11
CA ARG A 127 -3.41 20.97 4.38
C ARG A 127 -4.00 21.65 3.16
N ILE A 128 -5.20 22.20 3.31
CA ILE A 128 -5.83 23.06 2.30
C ILE A 128 -6.09 24.43 2.89
N THR A 129 -5.80 25.47 2.11
CA THR A 129 -6.28 26.82 2.37
C THR A 129 -7.52 27.04 1.51
N ALA A 130 -8.65 27.30 2.17
CA ALA A 130 -9.89 27.65 1.52
C ALA A 130 -9.78 29.06 0.89
N VAL A 131 -10.64 29.33 -0.09
CA VAL A 131 -10.64 30.59 -0.86
C VAL A 131 -10.89 31.81 0.05
N ASP A 132 -11.60 31.62 1.17
CA ASP A 132 -11.88 32.64 2.18
C ASP A 132 -10.75 32.83 3.21
N GLY A 133 -9.63 32.11 3.05
CA GLY A 133 -8.49 32.14 3.98
C GLY A 133 -8.62 31.18 5.16
N GLY A 134 -9.70 30.39 5.25
CA GLY A 134 -9.80 29.29 6.21
C GLY A 134 -8.75 28.21 5.95
N ARG A 135 -8.33 27.49 6.99
CA ARG A 135 -7.34 26.40 6.87
C ARG A 135 -7.94 25.09 7.37
N ILE A 136 -7.87 24.07 6.53
CA ILE A 136 -8.23 22.69 6.88
C ILE A 136 -6.92 21.93 7.03
N GLU A 137 -6.73 21.31 8.20
CA GLU A 137 -5.61 20.42 8.49
C GLU A 137 -6.17 19.06 8.93
N ALA A 138 -5.73 18.01 8.26
CA ALA A 138 -6.14 16.64 8.57
C ALA A 138 -4.97 15.68 8.39
N TRP A 139 -4.94 14.61 9.18
CA TRP A 139 -4.13 13.43 8.88
C TRP A 139 -5.00 12.46 8.09
N VAL A 140 -4.55 12.09 6.91
CA VAL A 140 -5.32 11.27 5.98
C VAL A 140 -4.58 9.96 5.76
N LEU A 141 -5.34 8.87 5.63
CA LEU A 141 -4.81 7.53 5.41
C LEU A 141 -3.97 7.51 4.12
N GLY A 142 -2.67 7.28 4.28
CA GLY A 142 -1.68 7.38 3.21
C GLY A 142 -1.08 6.04 2.78
N GLY A 143 -1.35 4.93 3.48
CA GLY A 143 -0.86 3.61 3.07
C GLY A 143 -0.31 2.77 4.23
N LEU A 144 0.62 1.87 3.92
CA LEU A 144 1.20 0.92 4.87
C LEU A 144 2.73 0.91 4.82
N GLU A 145 3.35 0.67 5.97
CA GLU A 145 4.77 0.35 6.12
C GLU A 145 4.91 -1.06 6.74
N LEU A 146 5.56 -1.98 6.02
CA LEU A 146 5.96 -3.28 6.54
C LEU A 146 7.45 -3.22 6.90
N VAL A 147 7.77 -3.47 8.17
CA VAL A 147 9.15 -3.45 8.67
C VAL A 147 9.71 -4.86 8.70
N PHE A 148 10.90 -5.06 8.14
CA PHE A 148 11.52 -6.37 8.00
C PHE A 148 12.72 -6.57 8.94
N ALA A 149 12.95 -7.81 9.33
CA ALA A 149 14.07 -8.21 10.20
C ALA A 149 15.45 -7.91 9.59
N CYS A 150 15.54 -7.70 8.27
CA CYS A 150 16.76 -7.27 7.59
C CYS A 150 17.10 -5.77 7.80
N GLY A 151 16.31 -5.04 8.60
CA GLY A 151 16.54 -3.63 8.91
C GLY A 151 16.04 -2.66 7.84
N ARG A 152 15.20 -3.14 6.91
CA ARG A 152 14.54 -2.35 5.87
C ARG A 152 13.04 -2.32 6.07
N ALA A 153 12.36 -1.38 5.44
CA ALA A 153 10.92 -1.29 5.40
C ALA A 153 10.43 -1.11 3.96
N LEU A 154 9.33 -1.79 3.63
CA LEU A 154 8.56 -1.56 2.41
C LEU A 154 7.46 -0.55 2.73
N GLN A 155 7.42 0.57 2.03
CA GLN A 155 6.30 1.51 2.09
C GLN A 155 5.48 1.36 0.83
N LEU A 156 4.18 1.17 1.02
CA LEU A 156 3.17 1.19 -0.03
C LEU A 156 2.29 2.41 0.25
N ALA A 157 2.59 3.52 -0.43
CA ALA A 157 1.99 4.82 -0.17
C ALA A 157 1.05 5.23 -1.29
N ASN A 158 -0.11 5.77 -0.92
CA ASN A 158 -1.09 6.31 -1.85
C ASN A 158 -0.51 7.54 -2.58
N SER A 159 -0.40 7.45 -3.90
CA SER A 159 -0.01 8.53 -4.80
C SER A 159 -1.17 8.96 -5.72
N ARG A 160 -2.38 9.06 -5.13
CA ARG A 160 -3.69 9.39 -5.74
C ARG A 160 -4.45 8.16 -6.22
N ASP A 161 -4.08 7.56 -7.34
CA ASP A 161 -4.83 6.43 -7.91
C ASP A 161 -3.93 5.18 -8.10
N ALA A 162 -2.72 5.27 -7.56
CA ALA A 162 -1.70 4.24 -7.60
C ALA A 162 -0.96 4.19 -6.26
N LEU A 163 -0.27 3.07 -6.03
CA LEU A 163 0.66 2.89 -4.94
C LEU A 163 2.08 3.24 -5.40
N GLU A 164 2.70 4.17 -4.71
CA GLU A 164 4.14 4.35 -4.72
C GLU A 164 4.78 3.30 -3.81
N ILE A 165 5.76 2.56 -4.35
CA ILE A 165 6.48 1.50 -3.63
C ILE A 165 7.92 1.94 -3.38
N THR A 166 8.29 2.12 -2.11
CA THR A 166 9.67 2.45 -1.72
C THR A 166 10.24 1.45 -0.71
N VAL A 167 11.55 1.25 -0.75
CA VAL A 167 12.28 0.42 0.22
C VAL A 167 13.35 1.26 0.90
N GLU A 168 13.15 1.50 2.19
CA GLU A 168 13.94 2.48 2.95
C GLU A 168 14.27 1.94 4.35
N ALA A 169 15.04 2.71 5.13
CA ALA A 169 15.11 2.46 6.57
C ALA A 169 13.73 2.65 7.22
N PRO A 170 13.37 1.85 8.24
CA PRO A 170 12.09 2.01 8.94
C PRO A 170 11.94 3.41 9.54
N GLY A 171 10.78 4.06 9.34
CA GLY A 171 10.55 5.41 9.87
C GLY A 171 10.91 6.56 8.92
N THR A 172 11.50 6.29 7.75
CA THR A 172 11.89 7.33 6.77
C THR A 172 10.69 7.99 6.08
N GLY A 173 10.76 9.28 5.79
CA GLY A 173 9.73 10.01 5.03
C GLY A 173 8.79 10.86 5.90
N PRO A 174 7.90 11.64 5.27
CA PRO A 174 7.10 12.68 5.94
C PRO A 174 5.86 12.14 6.68
N TRP A 175 5.80 10.83 6.92
CA TRP A 175 4.61 10.15 7.41
C TRP A 175 4.50 10.23 8.93
N ARG A 176 3.28 10.46 9.41
CA ARG A 176 2.89 9.99 10.75
C ARG A 176 2.66 8.48 10.67
N ARG A 177 3.06 7.77 11.72
CA ARG A 177 2.96 6.31 11.79
C ARG A 177 2.14 5.85 12.97
N THR A 178 1.18 4.99 12.68
CA THR A 178 0.37 4.34 13.72
C THR A 178 0.61 2.84 13.66
N ALA A 179 1.13 2.26 14.74
CA ALA A 179 1.37 0.82 14.83
C ALA A 179 0.03 0.05 14.79
N LEU A 180 0.01 -1.06 14.05
CA LEU A 180 -1.14 -1.98 14.01
C LEU A 180 -0.90 -3.27 14.77
N ASP A 181 0.37 -3.62 14.96
CA ASP A 181 0.87 -4.78 15.69
C ASP A 181 0.84 -4.63 17.21
N LEU A 182 0.84 -3.39 17.71
CA LEU A 182 0.81 -3.07 19.14
C LEU A 182 -0.41 -2.21 19.48
N PRO A 183 -1.22 -2.57 20.50
CA PRO A 183 -2.28 -1.69 20.97
C PRO A 183 -1.65 -0.40 21.55
N GLY A 184 -1.89 0.73 20.88
CA GLY A 184 -1.75 2.06 21.48
C GLY A 184 -0.38 2.75 21.43
N GLN A 185 0.55 2.35 20.56
CA GLN A 185 1.78 3.13 20.32
C GLN A 185 1.73 3.89 18.99
N ASP A 186 1.37 5.17 19.08
CA ASP A 186 1.56 6.14 18.00
C ASP A 186 3.03 6.58 17.98
N GLN A 187 3.72 6.38 16.87
CA GLN A 187 5.03 6.98 16.64
C GLN A 187 4.83 8.29 15.88
N ARG A 188 4.92 9.41 16.59
CA ARG A 188 4.87 10.75 15.96
C ARG A 188 6.08 10.92 15.05
N ALA A 189 5.85 11.52 13.89
CA ALA A 189 6.91 11.92 12.98
C ALA A 189 7.94 12.81 13.72
N PRO A 190 9.24 12.73 13.39
CA PRO A 190 10.24 13.62 13.98
C PRO A 190 9.84 15.07 13.69
N GLY A 191 9.74 15.87 14.75
CA GLY A 191 9.44 17.30 14.63
C GLY A 191 10.54 17.97 13.81
N ARG A 192 10.16 18.55 12.67
CA ARG A 192 11.08 19.40 11.89
C ARG A 192 11.33 20.67 12.69
N SER A 193 12.58 20.86 13.13
CA SER A 193 13.10 22.13 13.62
C SER A 193 13.36 23.09 12.47
#